data_AF-A0A653BUK4-F1
#
_entry.id   AF-A0A653BUK4-F1
#
_cell.length_a   1.000
_cell.length_b   1.000
_cell.length_c   1.000
_cell.angle_alpha   90.00
_cell.angle_beta   90.00
_cell.angle_gamma   90.00
#
_symmetry.space_group_name_H-M   'P 1'
#
loop_
_entity.id
_entity.type
_entity.pdbx_description
1 polymer ?
#
loop_
_entity_poly.entity_id
_entity_poly.type
_entity_poly.pdbx_seq_one_letter_code
_entity_poly.pdbx_strand_id
1 'polypeptide(L)' 'MKPWLLEVNLSPSLNCDSPLDVRLKSAMLADMLSLVGIPAVDPVIKQPTLAPNAGGGAAGQTQGENRFRIKFKNVI' A
#
# COMPACT_ATOMS: atom_id res chain seq x y z
N MET A 1 -3.28 -36.43 1.29
CA MET A 1 -3.02 -36.30 -0.16
C MET A 1 -1.75 -35.46 -0.34
N LYS A 2 -0.92 -35.76 -1.36
CA LYS A 2 0.31 -35.01 -1.66
C LYS A 2 0.02 -34.02 -2.81
N PRO A 3 0.26 -32.71 -2.64
CA PRO A 3 0.03 -31.74 -3.72
C PRO A 3 1.09 -31.88 -4.82
N TRP A 4 0.68 -31.65 -6.08
CA TRP A 4 1.53 -31.68 -7.26
C TRP A 4 1.55 -30.31 -7.92
N LEU A 5 2.73 -29.83 -8.31
CA LEU A 5 2.87 -28.59 -9.08
C LEU A 5 2.58 -28.87 -10.56
N LEU A 6 1.62 -28.15 -11.13
CA LEU A 6 1.23 -28.31 -12.54
C LEU A 6 1.96 -27.30 -13.42
N GLU A 7 1.90 -26.03 -13.03
CA GLU A 7 2.49 -24.92 -13.78
C GLU A 7 2.67 -23.70 -12.88
N VAL A 8 3.43 -22.73 -13.37
CA VAL A 8 3.59 -21.41 -12.74
C VAL A 8 3.13 -20.36 -13.74
N ASN A 9 2.22 -19.49 -13.32
CA ASN A 9 1.74 -18.40 -14.15
C ASN A 9 2.63 -17.16 -13.94
N LEU A 10 3.33 -16.72 -14.99
CA LEU A 10 4.16 -15.51 -14.98
C LEU A 10 3.35 -14.22 -15.22
N SER A 11 2.11 -14.35 -15.66
CA SER A 11 1.18 -13.26 -15.98
C SER A 11 -0.22 -13.58 -15.44
N PRO A 12 -0.42 -13.60 -14.12
CA PRO A 12 -1.72 -13.88 -13.53
C PRO A 12 -2.75 -12.79 -13.89
N SER A 13 -4.02 -13.18 -14.08
CA SER A 13 -5.09 -12.25 -14.43
C SER A 13 -5.48 -11.33 -13.26
N LEU A 14 -5.54 -10.03 -13.52
CA LEU A 14 -6.05 -9.02 -12.60
C LEU A 14 -7.52 -8.64 -12.86
N ASN A 15 -8.20 -9.31 -13.79
CA ASN A 15 -9.62 -9.05 -14.07
C ASN A 15 -10.47 -9.35 -12.83
N CYS A 16 -11.42 -8.48 -12.48
CA CYS A 16 -12.23 -8.62 -11.28
C CYS A 16 -13.71 -8.76 -11.66
N ASP A 17 -14.21 -10.00 -11.64
CA ASP A 17 -15.59 -10.30 -12.04
C ASP A 17 -16.53 -10.41 -10.82
N SER A 18 -15.98 -10.44 -9.60
CA SER A 18 -16.75 -10.47 -8.36
C SER A 18 -16.18 -9.54 -7.28
N PRO A 19 -16.99 -9.13 -6.28
CA PRO A 19 -16.51 -8.39 -5.12
C PRO A 19 -15.43 -9.14 -4.32
N LEU A 20 -15.42 -10.48 -4.38
CA LEU A 20 -14.42 -11.31 -3.71
C LEU A 20 -13.05 -11.19 -4.42
N ASP A 21 -13.04 -11.18 -5.75
CA ASP A 21 -11.81 -11.00 -6.54
C ASP A 21 -11.17 -9.66 -6.24
N VAL A 22 -11.97 -8.60 -6.20
CA VAL A 22 -11.50 -7.26 -5.84
C VAL A 22 -10.84 -7.28 -4.46
N ARG A 23 -11.49 -7.86 -3.46
CA ARG A 23 -10.96 -7.92 -2.09
C ARG A 23 -9.65 -8.70 -2.00
N LEU A 24 -9.56 -9.85 -2.66
CA LEU A 24 -8.38 -10.71 -2.59
C LEU A 24 -7.22 -10.12 -3.40
N LYS A 25 -7.47 -9.72 -4.65
CA LYS A 25 -6.45 -9.19 -5.56
C LYS A 25 -5.91 -7.84 -5.08
N SER A 26 -6.77 -6.95 -4.57
CA SER A 26 -6.32 -5.66 -4.03
C SER A 26 -5.44 -5.83 -2.79
N ALA A 27 -5.78 -6.74 -1.87
CA ALA A 27 -4.96 -7.06 -0.71
C ALA A 27 -3.60 -7.62 -1.11
N MET A 28 -3.57 -8.59 -2.04
CA MET A 28 -2.34 -9.15 -2.60
C MET A 28 -1.45 -8.05 -3.22
N LEU A 29 -2.02 -7.15 -4.03
CA LEU A 29 -1.27 -6.06 -4.63
C LEU A 29 -0.75 -5.06 -3.58
N ALA A 30 -1.55 -4.74 -2.56
CA ALA A 30 -1.14 -3.86 -1.47
C ALA A 30 0.11 -4.39 -0.76
N ASP A 31 0.10 -5.69 -0.45
CA ASP A 31 1.21 -6.35 0.22
C ASP A 31 2.44 -6.41 -0.68
N MET A 32 2.28 -6.76 -1.97
CA MET A 32 3.39 -6.77 -2.94
C MET A 32 4.05 -5.39 -3.09
N LEU A 33 3.26 -4.34 -3.27
CA LEU A 33 3.78 -2.97 -3.40
C LEU A 33 4.44 -2.49 -2.10
N SER A 34 3.88 -2.85 -0.95
CA SER A 34 4.48 -2.54 0.37
C SER A 34 5.82 -3.27 0.55
N LEU A 35 5.90 -4.54 0.15
CA LEU A 35 7.12 -5.35 0.23
C LEU A 35 8.22 -4.85 -0.71
N VAL A 36 7.87 -4.37 -1.90
CA VAL A 36 8.82 -3.74 -2.84
C VAL A 36 9.30 -2.36 -2.34
N GLY A 37 8.65 -1.81 -1.31
CA GLY A 37 9.04 -0.54 -0.71
C GLY A 37 8.51 0.69 -1.46
N ILE A 38 7.44 0.52 -2.25
CA ILE A 38 6.80 1.64 -2.94
C ILE A 38 6.09 2.51 -1.91
N PRO A 39 6.45 3.80 -1.78
CA PRO A 39 5.83 4.67 -0.78
C PRO A 39 4.38 4.96 -1.16
N ALA A 40 3.49 4.87 -0.18
CA ALA A 40 2.13 5.38 -0.32
C ALA A 40 2.17 6.91 -0.47
N VAL A 41 1.82 7.41 -1.66
CA VAL A 41 1.66 8.85 -1.91
C VAL A 41 0.18 9.17 -1.77
N ASP A 42 -0.15 9.99 -0.78
CA ASP A 42 -1.47 10.60 -0.69
C ASP A 42 -1.50 11.81 -1.65
N PRO A 43 -2.35 11.80 -2.70
CA PRO A 43 -2.42 12.91 -3.65
C PRO A 43 -2.90 14.22 -3.02
N VAL A 44 -3.49 14.20 -1.81
CA VAL A 44 -3.95 15.39 -1.09
C VAL A 44 -2.83 16.02 -0.25
N ILE A 45 -1.75 15.30 0.06
CA ILE A 45 -0.61 15.84 0.80
C ILE A 45 0.36 16.51 -0.17
N LYS A 46 0.09 17.78 -0.50
CA LYS A 46 1.15 18.69 -0.97
C LYS A 46 2.14 18.87 0.17
N GLN A 47 3.44 18.67 -0.10
CA GLN A 47 4.51 18.82 0.89
C GLN A 47 4.34 20.13 1.70
N PRO A 48 4.61 20.14 3.01
CA PRO A 48 4.77 21.38 3.74
C PRO A 48 5.93 22.12 3.09
N THR A 49 5.63 23.25 2.46
CA THR A 49 6.61 24.18 1.92
C THR A 49 7.61 24.49 3.03
N LEU A 50 8.86 24.03 2.90
CA LEU A 50 9.92 24.38 3.83
C LEU A 50 10.24 25.87 3.66
N ALA A 51 9.55 26.73 4.40
CA ALA A 51 9.94 28.11 4.59
C ALA A 51 11.15 28.12 5.55
N PRO A 52 12.31 28.70 5.17
CA PRO A 52 13.44 28.81 6.06
C PRO A 52 13.23 30.06 6.91
N ASN A 53 12.64 29.95 8.11
CA ASN A 53 13.09 30.71 9.29
C ASN A 53 12.23 30.49 10.55
N ALA A 54 12.96 30.42 11.66
CA ALA A 54 12.56 30.77 13.03
C ALA A 54 11.56 29.86 13.79
N GLY A 55 12.14 29.00 14.63
CA GLY A 55 11.83 28.99 16.06
C GLY A 55 10.61 28.17 16.53
N GLY A 56 10.90 27.12 17.31
CA GLY A 56 10.04 26.74 18.43
C GLY A 56 9.10 25.56 18.20
N GLY A 57 9.54 24.39 18.67
CA GLY A 57 8.73 23.46 19.46
C GLY A 57 7.36 23.00 18.95
N ALA A 58 7.32 21.81 18.37
CA ALA A 58 6.45 20.71 18.80
C ALA A 58 6.66 19.53 17.84
N ALA A 59 7.68 18.72 18.11
CA ALA A 59 7.80 17.39 17.53
C ALA A 59 6.70 16.50 18.13
N GLY A 60 5.47 16.69 17.64
CA GLY A 60 4.35 15.79 17.85
C GLY A 60 4.64 14.48 17.12
N GLN A 61 5.08 13.51 17.90
CA GLN A 61 5.32 12.12 17.51
C GLN A 61 4.17 11.59 16.66
N THR A 62 4.38 11.40 15.35
CA THR A 62 3.53 10.52 14.56
C THR A 62 4.14 9.13 14.66
N GLN A 63 3.62 8.42 15.66
CA GLN A 63 3.72 6.99 15.94
C GLN A 63 4.30 6.17 14.77
N GLY A 64 5.52 5.68 14.99
CA GLY A 64 6.27 4.81 14.09
C GLY A 64 5.68 3.40 13.98
N GLU A 65 4.42 3.28 13.59
CA GLU A 65 3.80 1.99 13.28
C GLU A 65 3.16 2.05 11.89
N ASN A 66 3.86 1.47 10.91
CA ASN A 66 3.32 1.10 9.59
C ASN A 66 3.13 2.22 8.54
N ARG A 67 4.06 3.17 8.42
CA ARG A 67 4.08 4.15 7.31
C ARG A 67 4.23 3.53 5.90
N PHE A 68 4.61 2.26 5.80
CA PHE A 68 4.74 1.57 4.51
C PHE A 68 3.55 0.70 4.13
N ARG A 69 2.55 0.53 5.00
CA ARG A 69 1.42 -0.34 4.68
C ARG A 69 0.43 0.44 3.83
N ILE A 70 0.43 0.16 2.52
CA ILE A 70 -0.59 0.68 1.61
C ILE A 70 -1.93 0.12 2.07
N LYS A 71 -2.76 0.99 2.65
CA LYS A 71 -4.10 0.63 3.10
C LYS A 71 -5.09 1.16 2.06
N PHE A 72 -5.62 0.29 1.21
CA PHE A 72 -6.79 0.57 0.37
C PHE A 72 -8.04 0.61 1.25
N LYS A 73 -8.10 1.54 2.20
CA LYS A 73 -9.15 1.59 3.22
C LYS A 73 -10.48 2.15 2.71
N ASN A 74 -10.60 2.55 1.43
CA ASN A 74 -11.80 3.18 0.86
C ASN A 74 -12.02 2.85 -0.63
N VAL A 75 -11.76 1.61 -1.07
CA VAL A 75 -12.19 1.15 -2.41
C VAL A 75 -13.15 -0.02 -2.24
N ILE A 76 -14.33 0.32 -1.71
CA ILE A 76 -15.61 -0.38 -1.86
C ILE A 76 -16.71 0.63 -1.54
#